data_AF-A0A2N2Y9E9-F1
#
_entry.id   AF-A0A2N2Y9E9-F1
#
_cell.length_a   1.000
_cell.length_b   1.000
_cell.length_c   1.000
_cell.angle_alpha   90.00
_cell.angle_beta   90.00
_cell.angle_gamma   90.00
#
_symmetry.space_group_name_H-M   'P 1'
#
loop_
_entity.id
_entity.type
_entity.pdbx_description
1 polymer ?
#
loop_
_entity_poly.entity_id
_entity_poly.type
_entity_poly.pdbx_seq_one_letter_code
_entity_poly.pdbx_strand_id
1 'polypeptide(L)'
;MDYKEREVIDALKLTINQFKVPVQKRFKKADDANKLWNAALLFSKVVKESKPFTRLFSRGDFEEFTNQYNLKYSTNIDGPNLFKKFWLREVLGFVYITDAVRVVTNDYEKYNNLKNEVFFLRCLFQNYPEKTIEKSVFAETVRLYEVENDLKISEEWMANTNWVKPSIEEDILKIGNVDYLFNLLDNWNDFAFLHTFKKQFQKRQERKFEIDSKILTQTRWVKLNYLSFNIV
;
A
#
# COMPACT_ATOMS: atom_id res chain seq x y z
N MET A 1 -11.52 9.20 -17.64
CA MET A 1 -12.12 9.19 -16.29
C MET A 1 -12.15 7.74 -15.86
N ASP A 2 -11.39 7.40 -14.83
CA ASP A 2 -11.18 6.02 -14.38
C ASP A 2 -12.51 5.43 -13.85
N TYR A 3 -12.68 4.11 -13.95
CA TYR A 3 -13.89 3.41 -13.48
C TYR A 3 -14.10 3.65 -11.98
N LYS A 4 -13.02 3.66 -11.21
CA LYS A 4 -13.03 3.96 -9.76
C LYS A 4 -13.43 5.40 -9.47
N GLU A 5 -13.00 6.35 -10.30
CA GLU A 5 -13.41 7.75 -10.16
C GLU A 5 -14.91 7.90 -10.42
N ARG A 6 -15.46 7.18 -11.41
CA ARG A 6 -16.91 7.17 -11.68
C ARG A 6 -17.71 6.58 -10.52
N GLU A 7 -17.31 5.43 -9.97
CA GLU A 7 -17.97 4.84 -8.80
C GLU A 7 -17.99 5.81 -7.61
N VAL A 8 -16.87 6.46 -7.32
CA VAL A 8 -16.78 7.43 -6.23
C VAL A 8 -17.68 8.64 -6.50
N ILE A 9 -17.69 9.17 -7.72
CA ILE A 9 -18.55 10.29 -8.13
C ILE A 9 -20.03 9.90 -8.02
N ASP A 10 -20.41 8.70 -8.43
CA ASP A 10 -21.81 8.26 -8.40
C ASP A 10 -22.28 7.93 -6.99
N ALA A 11 -21.40 7.39 -6.13
CA ALA A 11 -21.66 7.27 -4.69
C ALA A 11 -21.86 8.66 -4.04
N LEU A 12 -21.08 9.66 -4.46
CA LEU A 12 -21.21 11.04 -4.01
C LEU A 12 -22.55 11.65 -4.45
N LYS A 13 -22.95 11.46 -5.71
CA LYS A 13 -24.25 11.93 -6.23
C LYS A 13 -25.43 11.27 -5.52
N LEU A 14 -25.37 9.96 -5.28
CA LEU A 14 -26.39 9.23 -4.53
C LEU A 14 -26.54 9.79 -3.12
N THR A 15 -25.41 10.00 -2.45
CA THR A 15 -25.38 10.58 -1.11
C THR A 15 -25.96 11.99 -1.11
N ILE A 16 -25.59 12.86 -2.05
CA ILE A 16 -26.13 14.23 -2.17
C ILE A 16 -27.64 14.23 -2.44
N ASN A 17 -28.12 13.34 -3.32
CA ASN A 17 -29.53 13.29 -3.69
C ASN A 17 -30.43 12.86 -2.53
N GLN A 18 -29.93 12.08 -1.57
CA GLN A 18 -30.68 11.71 -0.35
C GLN A 18 -30.98 12.91 0.57
N PHE A 19 -30.32 14.05 0.38
CA PHE A 19 -30.53 15.27 1.16
C PHE A 19 -31.27 16.37 0.40
N LYS A 20 -31.73 16.10 -0.83
CA LYS A 20 -32.61 17.03 -1.54
C LYS A 20 -33.99 17.00 -0.89
N VAL A 21 -34.31 18.07 -0.17
CA VAL A 21 -35.64 18.26 0.43
C VAL A 21 -36.64 18.57 -0.69
N PRO A 22 -37.85 17.97 -0.70
CA PRO A 22 -38.89 18.34 -1.64
C PRO A 22 -39.22 19.83 -1.50
N VAL A 23 -39.34 20.53 -2.62
CA VAL A 23 -39.56 21.98 -2.69
C VAL A 23 -40.93 22.31 -2.11
N GLN A 24 -40.98 22.70 -0.84
CA GLN A 24 -42.14 23.33 -0.23
C GLN A 24 -41.88 24.83 -0.13
N LYS A 25 -42.86 25.67 -0.51
CA LYS A 25 -42.79 27.11 -0.30
C LYS A 25 -42.65 27.39 1.21
N ARG A 26 -41.46 27.81 1.64
CA ARG A 26 -41.16 28.17 3.03
C ARG A 26 -40.69 29.62 3.13
N PHE A 27 -40.89 30.23 4.29
CA PHE A 27 -40.36 31.55 4.60
C PHE A 27 -38.83 31.55 4.46
N LYS A 28 -38.23 32.58 3.83
CA LYS A 28 -36.78 32.66 3.52
C LYS A 28 -35.86 32.29 4.70
N LYS A 29 -36.19 32.72 5.93
CA LYS A 29 -35.43 32.38 7.15
C LYS A 29 -35.43 30.88 7.48
N ALA A 30 -36.53 30.17 7.24
CA ALA A 30 -36.64 28.73 7.47
C ALA A 30 -35.88 27.93 6.41
N ASP A 31 -35.81 28.42 5.17
CA ASP A 31 -35.00 27.82 4.11
C ASP A 31 -33.50 27.94 4.38
N ASP A 32 -33.03 29.09 4.84
CA ASP A 32 -31.61 29.30 5.14
C ASP A 32 -31.17 28.49 6.37
N ALA A 33 -32.01 28.39 7.41
CA ALA A 33 -31.76 27.51 8.55
C ALA A 33 -31.69 26.03 8.13
N ASN A 34 -32.56 25.59 7.22
CA ASN A 34 -32.58 24.22 6.72
C ASN A 34 -31.36 23.91 5.83
N LYS A 35 -30.93 24.87 4.99
CA LYS A 35 -29.67 24.76 4.22
C LYS A 35 -28.46 24.64 5.13
N LEU A 36 -28.39 25.45 6.20
CA LEU A 36 -27.32 25.39 7.20
C LEU A 36 -27.30 24.03 7.91
N TRP A 37 -28.46 23.51 8.29
CA TRP A 37 -28.57 22.20 8.94
C TRP A 37 -28.13 21.06 8.01
N ASN A 38 -28.57 21.09 6.75
CA ASN A 38 -28.17 20.11 5.74
C ASN A 38 -26.68 20.21 5.41
N ALA A 39 -26.13 21.43 5.35
CA ALA A 39 -24.69 21.63 5.18
C ALA A 39 -23.91 21.06 6.38
N ALA A 40 -24.33 21.33 7.61
CA ALA A 40 -23.71 20.76 8.81
C ALA A 40 -23.79 19.22 8.83
N LEU A 41 -24.91 18.63 8.39
CA LEU A 41 -25.07 17.18 8.27
C LEU A 41 -24.16 16.59 7.17
N LEU A 42 -24.03 17.28 6.04
CA LEU A 42 -23.10 16.90 4.97
C LEU A 42 -21.66 16.96 5.47
N PHE A 43 -21.23 18.08 6.07
CA PHE A 43 -19.87 18.24 6.56
C PHE A 43 -19.54 17.26 7.69
N SER A 44 -20.48 16.97 8.60
CA SER A 44 -20.27 15.95 9.64
C SER A 44 -20.13 14.55 9.06
N LYS A 45 -20.89 14.19 8.01
CA LYS A 45 -20.67 12.94 7.27
C LYS A 45 -19.33 12.94 6.53
N VAL A 46 -18.96 14.01 5.84
CA VAL A 46 -17.65 14.13 5.18
C VAL A 46 -16.52 13.97 6.21
N VAL A 47 -16.60 14.60 7.37
CA VAL A 47 -15.61 14.45 8.43
C VAL A 47 -15.59 13.02 8.97
N LYS A 48 -16.75 12.40 9.18
CA LYS A 48 -16.87 11.00 9.63
C LYS A 48 -16.28 10.00 8.63
N GLU A 49 -16.51 10.20 7.34
CA GLU A 49 -15.99 9.34 6.26
C GLU A 49 -14.55 9.69 5.88
N SER A 50 -14.09 10.91 6.18
CA SER A 50 -12.72 11.33 5.91
C SER A 50 -11.74 10.53 6.78
N LYS A 51 -10.72 9.97 6.15
CA LYS A 51 -9.60 9.37 6.90
C LYS A 51 -8.83 10.52 7.57
N PRO A 52 -8.64 10.52 8.90
CA PRO A 52 -7.88 11.57 9.56
C PRO A 52 -6.43 11.61 9.03
N PHE A 53 -5.92 12.83 8.86
CA PHE A 53 -4.55 13.08 8.36
C PHE A 53 -3.46 12.44 9.22
N THR A 54 -3.74 12.16 10.51
CA THR A 54 -2.84 11.44 11.43
C THR A 54 -2.51 10.00 10.99
N ARG A 55 -3.21 9.49 9.97
CA ARG A 55 -2.96 8.16 9.37
C ARG A 55 -1.96 8.20 8.21
N LEU A 56 -1.59 9.39 7.73
CA LEU A 56 -0.59 9.58 6.68
C LEU A 56 0.79 9.76 7.30
N PHE A 57 1.84 9.48 6.52
CA PHE A 57 3.23 9.68 6.94
C PHE A 57 3.71 11.02 6.41
N SER A 58 4.11 11.91 7.31
CA SER A 58 4.86 13.11 6.93
C SER A 58 6.29 12.74 6.54
N ARG A 59 7.04 13.71 6.01
CA ARG A 59 8.47 13.53 5.76
C ARG A 59 9.28 13.25 7.03
N GLY A 60 8.97 13.94 8.13
CA GLY A 60 9.60 13.70 9.42
C GLY A 60 9.31 12.29 9.95
N ASP A 61 8.07 11.81 9.82
CA ASP A 61 7.71 10.42 10.18
C ASP A 61 8.51 9.39 9.36
N PHE A 62 8.73 9.67 8.08
CA PHE A 62 9.49 8.80 7.21
C PHE A 62 10.97 8.75 7.59
N GLU A 63 11.58 9.89 7.90
CA GLU A 63 12.97 9.98 8.35
C GLU A 63 13.17 9.25 9.68
N GLU A 64 12.26 9.46 10.64
CA GLU A 64 12.27 8.73 11.90
C GLU A 64 12.14 7.20 11.69
N PHE A 65 11.19 6.78 10.86
CA PHE A 65 11.04 5.37 10.50
C PHE A 65 12.30 4.79 9.86
N THR A 66 12.93 5.54 8.96
CA THR A 66 14.16 5.10 8.27
C THR A 66 15.30 4.90 9.27
N ASN A 67 15.49 5.84 10.19
CA ASN A 67 16.49 5.74 11.25
C ASN A 67 16.23 4.52 12.15
N GLN A 68 14.98 4.32 12.59
CA GLN A 68 14.61 3.16 13.41
C GLN A 68 14.83 1.83 12.67
N TYR A 69 14.52 1.77 11.38
CA TYR A 69 14.72 0.58 10.57
C TYR A 69 16.20 0.24 10.42
N ASN A 70 17.02 1.23 10.06
CA ASN A 70 18.47 1.07 9.91
C ASN A 70 19.13 0.61 11.21
N LEU A 71 18.72 1.19 12.35
CA LEU A 71 19.18 0.76 13.69
C LEU A 71 18.79 -0.69 14.00
N LYS A 72 17.55 -1.08 13.70
CA LYS A 72 17.03 -2.40 14.03
C LYS A 72 17.64 -3.53 13.19
N TYR A 73 17.81 -3.29 11.89
CA TYR A 73 18.24 -4.31 10.93
C TYR A 73 19.72 -4.19 10.53
N SER A 74 20.46 -3.23 11.10
CA SER A 74 21.87 -2.94 10.74
C SER A 74 22.05 -2.73 9.23
N THR A 75 21.05 -2.09 8.61
CA THR A 75 21.03 -1.76 7.18
C THR A 75 21.31 -0.28 6.97
N ASN A 76 21.73 0.09 5.76
CA ASN A 76 21.93 1.49 5.37
C ASN A 76 21.00 1.84 4.21
N ILE A 77 19.72 2.05 4.51
CA ILE A 77 18.74 2.48 3.51
C ILE A 77 18.93 3.97 3.21
N ASP A 78 19.19 4.29 1.95
CA ASP A 78 19.30 5.66 1.44
C ASP A 78 17.92 6.21 1.07
N GLY A 79 17.24 6.79 2.06
CA GLY A 79 15.95 7.46 1.88
C GLY A 79 15.93 8.48 0.73
N PRO A 80 16.88 9.44 0.67
CA PRO A 80 16.99 10.39 -0.44
C PRO A 80 17.05 9.74 -1.82
N ASN A 81 17.77 8.63 -1.96
CA ASN A 81 17.85 7.89 -3.22
C ASN A 81 16.51 7.27 -3.62
N LEU A 82 15.70 6.80 -2.67
CA LEU A 82 14.35 6.28 -2.95
C LEU A 82 13.43 7.37 -3.55
N PHE A 83 13.58 8.63 -3.14
CA PHE A 83 12.88 9.76 -3.76
C PHE A 83 13.45 10.10 -5.14
N LYS A 84 14.78 10.08 -5.31
CA LYS A 84 15.44 10.31 -6.62
C LYS A 84 15.05 9.27 -7.67
N LYS A 85 14.93 8.00 -7.28
CA LYS A 85 14.44 6.90 -8.12
C LYS A 85 12.93 6.95 -8.40
N PHE A 86 12.20 7.93 -7.85
CA PHE A 86 10.73 8.06 -7.91
C PHE A 86 9.96 6.89 -7.28
N TRP A 87 10.59 6.15 -6.36
CA TRP A 87 9.94 5.04 -5.65
C TRP A 87 9.05 5.56 -4.52
N LEU A 88 9.46 6.69 -3.95
CA LEU A 88 8.67 7.48 -3.03
C LEU A 88 8.34 8.83 -3.67
N ARG A 89 7.17 9.36 -3.34
CA ARG A 89 6.75 10.71 -3.72
C ARG A 89 6.20 11.44 -2.52
N GLU A 90 6.53 12.72 -2.44
CA GLU A 90 5.95 13.63 -1.48
C GLU A 90 4.81 14.39 -2.16
N VAL A 91 3.59 14.27 -1.63
CA VAL A 91 2.39 14.94 -2.15
C VAL A 91 1.70 15.60 -0.96
N LEU A 92 1.55 16.93 -1.01
CA LEU A 92 0.94 17.73 0.07
C LEU A 92 1.61 17.50 1.44
N GLY A 93 2.93 17.31 1.47
CA GLY A 93 3.71 17.06 2.69
C GLY A 93 3.67 15.62 3.21
N PHE A 94 3.02 14.70 2.48
CA PHE A 94 2.92 13.29 2.85
C PHE A 94 3.70 12.40 1.89
N VAL A 95 4.33 11.36 2.44
CA VAL A 95 5.13 10.38 1.69
C VAL A 95 4.25 9.21 1.23
N TYR A 96 4.33 8.91 -0.07
CA TYR A 96 3.61 7.81 -0.71
C TYR A 96 4.57 6.91 -1.49
N ILE A 97 4.31 5.60 -1.45
CA ILE A 97 4.93 4.63 -2.36
C ILE A 97 4.21 4.71 -3.70
N THR A 98 4.95 4.91 -4.80
CA THR A 98 4.39 4.94 -6.15
C THR A 98 3.72 3.62 -6.52
N ASP A 99 2.68 3.67 -7.36
CA ASP A 99 1.84 2.50 -7.64
C ASP A 99 2.61 1.35 -8.30
N ALA A 100 3.50 1.64 -9.25
CA ALA A 100 4.36 0.63 -9.87
C ALA A 100 5.24 -0.08 -8.81
N VAL A 101 5.90 0.70 -7.95
CA VAL A 101 6.75 0.17 -6.88
C VAL A 101 5.93 -0.59 -5.84
N ARG A 102 4.67 -0.20 -5.61
CA ARG A 102 3.77 -0.92 -4.72
C ARG A 102 3.46 -2.33 -5.22
N VAL A 103 3.28 -2.51 -6.53
CA VAL A 103 3.12 -3.86 -7.13
C VAL A 103 4.36 -4.69 -6.86
N VAL A 104 5.55 -4.14 -7.12
CA VAL A 104 6.82 -4.84 -6.85
C VAL A 104 7.02 -5.17 -5.38
N THR A 105 6.62 -4.27 -4.49
CA THR A 105 6.63 -4.48 -3.04
C THR A 105 5.67 -5.60 -2.61
N ASN A 106 4.55 -5.79 -3.31
CA ASN A 106 3.65 -6.92 -3.08
C ASN A 106 4.26 -8.24 -3.57
N ASP A 107 4.98 -8.20 -4.68
CA ASP A 107 5.68 -9.38 -5.19
C ASP A 107 6.85 -9.75 -4.29
N TYR A 108 7.57 -8.77 -3.73
CA TYR A 108 8.54 -9.00 -2.64
C TYR A 108 7.91 -9.80 -1.49
N GLU A 109 6.70 -9.45 -1.05
CA GLU A 109 6.00 -10.18 0.02
C GLU A 109 5.77 -11.65 -0.32
N LYS A 110 5.49 -11.97 -1.60
CA LYS A 110 5.33 -13.35 -2.08
C LYS A 110 6.66 -14.11 -2.12
N TYR A 111 7.74 -13.44 -2.52
CA TYR A 111 9.04 -14.06 -2.75
C TYR A 111 10.03 -13.95 -1.60
N ASN A 112 9.67 -13.25 -0.51
CA ASN A 112 10.59 -12.98 0.62
C ASN A 112 11.23 -14.26 1.20
N ASN A 113 10.48 -15.36 1.24
CA ASN A 113 10.96 -16.65 1.76
C ASN A 113 11.62 -17.53 0.69
N LEU A 114 11.57 -17.10 -0.58
CA LEU A 114 11.97 -17.86 -1.76
C LEU A 114 13.10 -17.16 -2.52
N LYS A 115 13.93 -16.43 -1.79
CA LYS A 115 15.00 -15.62 -2.36
C LYS A 115 15.95 -16.48 -3.21
N ASN A 116 16.27 -17.68 -2.73
CA ASN A 116 17.21 -18.59 -3.36
C ASN A 116 16.68 -19.14 -4.69
N GLU A 117 15.38 -19.40 -4.77
CA GLU A 117 14.69 -19.85 -5.97
C GLU A 117 14.62 -18.74 -7.02
N VAL A 118 14.42 -17.49 -6.60
CA VAL A 118 14.50 -16.33 -7.50
C VAL A 118 15.93 -16.12 -8.01
N PHE A 119 16.95 -16.35 -7.17
CA PHE A 119 18.36 -16.37 -7.61
C PHE A 119 18.64 -17.49 -8.61
N PHE A 120 18.11 -18.70 -8.37
CA PHE A 120 18.24 -19.81 -9.29
C PHE A 120 17.66 -19.47 -10.68
N LEU A 121 16.48 -18.84 -10.74
CA LEU A 121 15.89 -18.39 -12.00
C LEU A 121 16.79 -17.40 -12.76
N ARG A 122 17.53 -16.54 -12.04
CA ARG A 122 18.52 -15.64 -12.66
C ARG A 122 19.68 -16.43 -13.26
N CYS A 123 20.23 -17.39 -12.54
CA CYS A 123 21.29 -18.26 -13.05
C CYS A 123 20.81 -19.04 -14.29
N LEU A 124 19.61 -19.61 -14.23
CA LEU A 124 19.00 -20.33 -15.35
C LEU A 124 18.84 -19.44 -16.59
N PHE A 125 18.31 -18.24 -16.43
CA PHE A 125 18.09 -17.33 -17.55
C PHE A 125 19.40 -16.78 -18.15
N GLN A 126 20.44 -16.61 -17.34
CA GLN A 126 21.76 -16.17 -17.81
C GLN A 126 22.53 -17.29 -18.55
N ASN A 127 22.39 -18.53 -18.10
CA ASN A 127 23.09 -19.68 -18.67
C ASN A 127 22.45 -20.17 -19.98
N TYR A 128 21.15 -19.93 -20.18
CA TYR A 128 20.40 -20.38 -21.35
C TYR A 128 19.83 -19.19 -22.16
N PRO A 129 20.63 -18.56 -23.04
CA PRO A 129 20.21 -17.36 -23.80
C PRO A 129 19.05 -17.65 -24.76
N GLU A 130 18.90 -18.89 -25.23
CA GLU A 130 17.79 -19.33 -26.09
C GLU A 130 16.47 -19.51 -25.31
N LYS A 131 16.52 -19.42 -23.97
CA LYS A 131 15.37 -19.56 -23.05
C LYS A 131 14.68 -20.93 -23.18
N THR A 132 15.42 -21.93 -23.62
CA THR A 132 14.99 -23.32 -23.75
C THR A 132 16.02 -24.24 -23.09
N ILE A 133 15.53 -25.27 -22.40
CA ILE A 133 16.36 -26.27 -21.71
C ILE A 133 15.67 -27.63 -21.79
N GLU A 134 16.41 -28.71 -22.03
CA GLU A 134 15.86 -30.07 -21.96
C GLU A 134 15.51 -30.45 -20.52
N LYS A 135 14.46 -31.26 -20.33
CA LYS A 135 14.03 -31.71 -18.99
C LYS A 135 15.12 -32.45 -18.20
N SER A 136 15.90 -33.29 -18.88
CA SER A 136 17.04 -34.03 -18.31
C SER A 136 18.10 -33.09 -17.74
N VAL A 137 18.51 -32.11 -18.56
CA VAL A 137 19.51 -31.10 -18.22
C VAL A 137 19.00 -30.16 -17.12
N PHE A 138 17.71 -29.85 -17.11
CA PHE A 138 17.10 -29.06 -16.05
C PHE A 138 17.20 -29.73 -14.68
N ALA A 139 16.85 -31.02 -14.58
CA ALA A 139 16.94 -31.78 -13.34
C ALA A 139 18.39 -31.86 -12.81
N GLU A 140 19.36 -32.02 -13.71
CA GLU A 140 20.78 -31.99 -13.36
C GLU A 140 21.24 -30.60 -12.89
N THR A 141 20.81 -29.54 -13.57
CA THR A 141 21.14 -28.15 -13.21
C THR A 141 20.59 -27.79 -11.82
N VAL A 142 19.36 -28.22 -11.49
CA VAL A 142 18.79 -28.04 -10.14
C VAL A 142 19.66 -28.74 -9.11
N ARG A 143 20.00 -30.02 -9.34
CA ARG A 143 20.81 -30.80 -8.40
C ARG A 143 22.18 -30.19 -8.16
N LEU A 144 22.84 -29.71 -9.21
CA LEU A 144 24.15 -29.05 -9.10
C LEU A 144 24.04 -27.76 -8.27
N TYR A 145 23.02 -26.93 -8.54
CA TYR A 145 22.82 -25.70 -7.80
C TYR A 145 22.51 -25.93 -6.31
N GLU A 146 21.71 -26.95 -5.99
CA GLU A 146 21.41 -27.35 -4.60
C GLU A 146 22.66 -27.78 -3.85
N VAL A 147 23.54 -28.55 -4.50
CA VAL A 147 24.81 -29.01 -3.91
C VAL A 147 25.80 -27.85 -3.72
N GLU A 148 25.93 -26.97 -4.72
CA GLU A 148 26.88 -25.84 -4.66
C GLU A 148 26.51 -24.82 -3.58
N ASN A 149 25.22 -24.63 -3.31
CA ASN A 149 24.73 -23.59 -2.41
C ASN A 149 24.18 -24.14 -1.07
N ASP A 150 24.34 -25.44 -0.81
CA ASP A 150 23.85 -26.14 0.39
C ASP A 150 22.39 -25.78 0.73
N LEU A 151 21.52 -25.88 -0.27
CA LEU A 151 20.12 -25.49 -0.17
C LEU A 151 19.22 -26.44 -0.95
N LYS A 152 17.94 -26.42 -0.63
CA LYS A 152 16.91 -27.18 -1.35
C LYS A 152 15.94 -26.22 -2.04
N ILE A 153 15.78 -26.37 -3.34
CA ILE A 153 14.81 -25.60 -4.12
C ILE A 153 13.43 -26.21 -3.89
N SER A 154 12.43 -25.35 -3.68
CA SER A 154 11.04 -25.81 -3.59
C SER A 154 10.52 -26.27 -4.96
N GLU A 155 10.44 -27.60 -5.15
CA GLU A 155 9.82 -28.22 -6.33
C GLU A 155 8.36 -27.77 -6.52
N GLU A 156 7.61 -27.68 -5.41
CA GLU A 156 6.22 -27.21 -5.40
C GLU A 156 6.12 -25.78 -5.93
N TRP A 157 7.02 -24.89 -5.51
CA TRP A 157 7.03 -23.51 -6.01
C TRP A 157 7.42 -23.44 -7.49
N MET A 158 8.44 -24.21 -7.91
CA MET A 158 8.85 -24.27 -9.31
C MET A 158 7.74 -24.80 -10.23
N ALA A 159 6.95 -25.78 -9.76
CA ALA A 159 5.81 -26.31 -10.50
C ALA A 159 4.61 -25.35 -10.52
N ASN A 160 4.35 -24.66 -9.40
CA ASN A 160 3.23 -23.72 -9.29
C ASN A 160 3.49 -22.38 -9.97
N THR A 161 4.76 -22.03 -10.21
CA THR A 161 5.11 -20.80 -10.90
C THR A 161 5.18 -20.99 -12.41
N ASN A 162 4.71 -19.99 -13.13
CA ASN A 162 4.69 -19.98 -14.59
C ASN A 162 6.06 -19.64 -15.22
N TRP A 163 7.16 -19.78 -14.48
CA TRP A 163 8.49 -19.35 -14.89
C TRP A 163 9.24 -20.38 -15.74
N VAL A 164 8.99 -21.67 -15.53
CA VAL A 164 9.53 -22.75 -16.38
C VAL A 164 8.36 -23.61 -16.81
N LYS A 165 8.09 -23.66 -18.12
CA LYS A 165 6.94 -24.37 -18.66
C LYS A 165 7.35 -25.37 -19.73
N PRO A 166 6.67 -26.51 -19.87
CA PRO A 166 6.84 -27.35 -21.05
C PRO A 166 6.53 -26.56 -22.32
N SER A 167 7.38 -26.74 -23.33
CA SER A 167 7.17 -26.27 -24.70
C SER A 167 6.13 -27.16 -25.40
N ILE A 168 5.84 -26.84 -26.67
CA ILE A 168 5.01 -27.68 -27.55
C ILE A 168 5.66 -29.08 -27.72
N GLU A 169 6.99 -29.13 -27.66
CA GLU A 169 7.77 -30.37 -27.57
C GLU A 169 7.89 -30.77 -26.10
N GLU A 170 7.34 -31.94 -25.76
CA GLU A 170 7.21 -32.39 -24.36
C GLU A 170 8.54 -32.49 -23.62
N ASP A 171 9.68 -32.66 -24.32
CA ASP A 171 11.01 -32.78 -23.71
C ASP A 171 11.75 -31.44 -23.48
N ILE A 172 11.22 -30.33 -24.03
CA ILE A 172 11.83 -29.01 -23.91
C ILE A 172 11.04 -28.15 -22.93
N LEU A 173 11.73 -27.53 -21.99
CA LEU A 173 11.21 -26.52 -21.08
C LEU A 173 11.56 -25.13 -21.60
N LYS A 174 10.56 -24.25 -21.65
CA LYS A 174 10.68 -22.83 -21.96
C LYS A 174 10.79 -22.01 -20.66
N ILE A 175 11.79 -21.16 -20.62
CA ILE A 175 12.06 -20.23 -19.52
C ILE A 175 11.31 -18.93 -19.82
N GLY A 176 10.46 -18.51 -18.89
CA GLY A 176 9.74 -17.25 -18.93
C GLY A 176 10.69 -16.06 -18.82
N ASN A 177 10.22 -14.88 -19.23
CA ASN A 177 11.03 -13.67 -19.02
C ASN A 177 11.05 -13.31 -17.52
N VAL A 178 12.22 -13.45 -16.90
CA VAL A 178 12.47 -13.16 -15.48
C VAL A 178 13.21 -11.82 -15.26
N ASP A 179 13.42 -11.00 -16.28
CA ASP A 179 14.13 -9.70 -16.20
C ASP A 179 13.58 -8.80 -15.08
N TYR A 180 12.25 -8.83 -14.90
CA TYR A 180 11.57 -8.12 -13.82
C TYR A 180 12.06 -8.56 -12.42
N LEU A 181 12.27 -9.85 -12.21
CA LEU A 181 12.75 -10.40 -10.94
C LEU A 181 14.19 -9.97 -10.65
N PHE A 182 14.98 -9.62 -11.67
CA PHE A 182 16.34 -9.13 -11.47
C PHE A 182 16.32 -7.74 -10.84
N ASN A 183 15.43 -6.86 -11.28
CA ASN A 183 15.25 -5.55 -10.65
C ASN A 183 14.83 -5.66 -9.18
N LEU A 184 14.00 -6.66 -8.86
CA LEU A 184 13.61 -7.00 -7.48
C LEU A 184 14.81 -7.49 -6.67
N LEU A 185 15.60 -8.42 -7.22
CA LEU A 185 16.81 -8.97 -6.59
C LEU A 185 17.89 -7.91 -6.35
N ASP A 186 18.19 -7.09 -7.35
CA ASP A 186 19.26 -6.09 -7.30
C ASP A 186 18.96 -5.00 -6.25
N ASN A 187 17.69 -4.80 -5.90
CA ASN A 187 17.27 -3.83 -4.88
C ASN A 187 16.52 -4.50 -3.72
N TRP A 188 16.88 -5.74 -3.39
CA TRP A 188 16.18 -6.57 -2.40
C TRP A 188 15.99 -5.86 -1.06
N ASN A 189 17.04 -5.20 -0.56
CA ASN A 189 17.01 -4.50 0.73
C ASN A 189 16.09 -3.28 0.70
N ASP A 190 16.07 -2.54 -0.41
CA ASP A 190 15.18 -1.39 -0.58
C ASP A 190 13.72 -1.87 -0.61
N PHE A 191 13.41 -2.98 -1.29
CA PHE A 191 12.06 -3.54 -1.30
C PHE A 191 11.65 -4.14 0.05
N ALA A 192 12.58 -4.75 0.79
CA ALA A 192 12.35 -5.20 2.17
C ALA A 192 11.97 -4.05 3.10
N PHE A 193 12.67 -2.92 2.96
CA PHE A 193 12.37 -1.67 3.65
C PHE A 193 10.99 -1.14 3.26
N LEU A 194 10.72 -0.98 1.96
CA LEU A 194 9.44 -0.48 1.45
C LEU A 194 8.25 -1.35 1.86
N HIS A 195 8.43 -2.67 1.91
CA HIS A 195 7.42 -3.60 2.39
C HIS A 195 7.12 -3.40 3.88
N THR A 196 8.15 -3.18 4.70
CA THR A 196 7.98 -2.90 6.13
C THR A 196 7.34 -1.52 6.34
N PHE A 197 7.74 -0.53 5.54
CA PHE A 197 7.13 0.81 5.52
C PHE A 197 5.65 0.75 5.16
N LYS A 198 5.29 -0.02 4.12
CA LYS A 198 3.90 -0.28 3.72
C LYS A 198 3.09 -0.92 4.86
N LYS A 199 3.65 -1.90 5.57
CA LYS A 199 2.96 -2.53 6.73
C LYS A 199 2.71 -1.54 7.86
N GLN A 200 3.67 -0.66 8.16
CA GLN A 200 3.46 0.41 9.14
C GLN A 200 2.40 1.43 8.68
N PHE A 201 2.40 1.75 7.38
CA PHE A 201 1.37 2.59 6.77
C PHE A 201 -0.04 2.00 6.94
N GLN A 202 -0.21 0.71 6.65
CA GLN A 202 -1.47 -0.01 6.87
C GLN A 202 -1.87 -0.03 8.34
N LYS A 203 -0.93 -0.34 9.25
CA LYS A 203 -1.18 -0.34 10.69
C LYS A 203 -1.63 1.03 11.22
N ARG A 204 -1.08 2.14 10.73
CA ARG A 204 -1.56 3.49 11.07
C ARG A 204 -2.97 3.74 10.52
N GLN A 205 -3.32 3.22 9.34
CA GLN A 205 -4.66 3.36 8.77
C GLN A 205 -5.75 2.56 9.50
N GLU A 206 -5.39 1.39 10.03
CA GLU A 206 -6.30 0.50 10.77
C GLU A 206 -6.65 1.03 12.17
N ARG A 207 -5.87 1.98 12.71
CA ARG A 207 -6.20 2.64 13.98
C ARG A 207 -7.56 3.34 13.88
N LYS A 208 -8.55 2.81 14.61
CA LYS A 208 -9.88 3.42 14.73
C LYS A 208 -9.77 4.80 15.36
N PHE A 209 -10.75 5.65 15.08
CA PHE A 209 -10.87 6.95 15.73
C PHE A 209 -11.07 6.72 17.23
N GLU A 210 -10.02 6.90 18.02
CA GLU A 210 -10.14 6.96 19.47
C GLU A 210 -10.51 8.39 19.83
N ILE A 211 -11.81 8.61 20.08
CA ILE A 211 -12.26 9.87 20.66
C ILE A 211 -11.90 9.78 22.14
N ASP A 212 -10.94 10.61 22.58
CA ASP A 212 -10.65 10.76 23.99
C ASP A 212 -11.88 11.36 24.70
N SER A 213 -12.59 10.53 25.45
CA SER A 213 -13.82 10.91 26.16
C SER A 213 -13.59 11.97 27.23
N LYS A 214 -12.34 12.21 27.64
CA LYS A 214 -11.95 13.28 28.56
C LYS A 214 -12.10 14.68 27.95
N ILE A 215 -11.88 14.83 26.65
CA ILE A 215 -12.01 16.13 25.95
C ILE A 215 -13.49 16.53 25.82
N LEU A 216 -14.38 15.56 25.59
CA LEU A 216 -15.83 15.78 25.49
C LEU A 216 -16.46 16.15 26.84
N THR A 217 -15.91 15.66 27.95
CA THR A 217 -16.39 16.02 29.28
C THR A 217 -15.96 17.44 29.68
N GLN A 218 -14.75 17.88 29.32
CA GLN A 218 -14.31 19.26 29.56
C GLN A 218 -15.13 20.30 28.80
N THR A 219 -15.53 20.03 27.54
CA THR A 219 -16.37 20.97 26.77
C THR A 219 -17.81 21.05 27.26
N ARG A 220 -18.31 20.02 27.96
CA ARG A 220 -19.65 20.01 28.56
C ARG A 220 -19.75 20.96 29.76
N TRP A 221 -18.66 21.14 30.51
CA TRP A 221 -18.61 22.05 31.65
C TRP A 221 -18.46 23.53 31.26
N VAL A 222 -17.78 23.84 30.15
CA VAL A 222 -17.62 25.23 29.68
C VAL A 222 -18.95 25.83 29.18
N LYS A 223 -19.88 25.01 28.66
CA LYS A 223 -21.19 25.49 28.19
C LYS A 223 -22.27 25.64 29.27
N LEU A 224 -22.10 25.06 30.45
CA LEU A 224 -23.09 25.19 31.54
C LEU A 224 -22.89 26.44 32.42
N ASN A 225 -21.69 27.04 32.41
CA ASN A 225 -21.40 28.21 33.25
C ASN A 225 -21.73 29.58 32.61
N TYR A 226 -22.21 29.63 31.37
CA TYR A 226 -22.55 30.89 30.68
C TYR A 226 -24.06 31.16 30.55
N LEU A 227 -24.93 30.30 31.09
CA LEU A 227 -26.39 30.44 30.95
C LEU A 227 -27.13 30.78 32.26
N SER A 228 -26.40 31.11 33.33
CA SER A 228 -27.01 31.43 34.62
C SER A 228 -26.47 32.73 35.19
N PHE A 229 -26.68 33.86 34.52
CA PHE A 229 -26.77 35.18 35.16
C PHE A 229 -27.49 36.18 34.24
N ASN A 230 -28.42 36.92 34.84
CA ASN A 230 -29.23 38.05 34.34
C ASN A 230 -30.68 37.75 33.94
N ILE A 231 -31.49 37.52 34.97
CA ILE A 231 -32.83 38.13 35.05
C ILE A 231 -32.85 38.90 36.38
N VAL A 232 -32.77 40.24 36.30
CA VAL A 232 -33.30 41.19 37.28
C VAL A 232 -34.16 42.15 36.49
#